data_AF-J0D1R8-F1
#
_entry.id   AF-J0D1R8-F1
#
_cell.length_a   1.000
_cell.length_b   1.000
_cell.length_c   1.000
_cell.angle_alpha   90.00
_cell.angle_beta   90.00
_cell.angle_gamma   90.00
#
_symmetry.space_group_name_H-M   'P 1'
#
loop_
_entity.id
_entity.type
_entity.pdbx_description
1 polymer ?
#
loop_
_entity_poly.entity_id
_entity_poly.type
_entity_poly.pdbx_seq_one_letter_code
_entity_poly.pdbx_strand_id
1 'polypeptide(L)'
;KSSLASKHKDFVETNGIVEYKGRVYVPRDSRLRERIVRAFHDTPVAGHPGRHGTRELIERHYWWPSITAFVRRYVDGCDICQRVKLRHGPLAAPLYPNDPPARPWEVVLVDIIGPLPESHGYNAILVVIDRHTKLVITCPTHVTLTSEGTARLYLDHVFKRFGLPMKWISD
;
A
#
# COMPACT_ATOMS: atom_id res chain seq x y z
N LYS A 1 34.21 41.28 -4.60
CA LYS A 1 34.65 40.35 -3.53
C LYS A 1 34.13 40.90 -2.21
N SER A 2 33.02 40.39 -1.71
CA SER A 2 32.42 40.78 -0.42
C SER A 2 32.19 39.46 0.30
N SER A 3 33.08 39.09 1.23
CA SER A 3 32.95 37.81 1.92
C SER A 3 31.75 37.90 2.88
N LEU A 4 30.82 36.95 2.74
CA LEU A 4 29.67 36.79 3.63
C LEU A 4 30.10 36.64 5.11
N ALA A 5 31.33 36.16 5.34
CA ALA A 5 31.96 36.02 6.65
C ALA A 5 32.11 37.35 7.41
N SER A 6 32.24 38.49 6.72
CA SER A 6 32.48 39.79 7.37
C SER A 6 31.26 40.34 8.13
N LYS A 7 30.04 39.83 7.91
CA LYS A 7 28.80 40.44 8.43
C LYS A 7 28.05 39.62 9.49
N HIS A 8 28.41 38.36 9.72
CA HIS A 8 27.70 37.48 10.64
C HIS A 8 28.66 36.59 11.43
N LYS A 9 28.66 36.72 12.77
CA LYS A 9 29.57 35.98 13.69
C LYS A 9 29.52 34.46 13.55
N ASP A 10 28.41 33.92 13.03
CA ASP A 10 28.19 32.48 12.87
C ASP A 10 28.85 31.90 11.60
N PHE A 11 29.34 32.75 10.69
CA PHE A 11 29.97 32.33 9.44
C PHE A 11 31.49 32.47 9.53
N VAL A 12 32.19 31.39 9.22
CA VAL A 12 33.67 31.34 9.20
C VAL A 12 34.10 30.92 7.80
N GLU A 13 35.09 31.60 7.23
CA GLU A 13 35.68 31.23 5.95
C GLU A 13 37.10 30.70 6.19
N THR A 14 37.38 29.48 5.73
CA THR A 14 38.71 28.85 5.82
C THR A 14 39.04 28.19 4.49
N ASN A 15 40.18 28.55 3.89
CA ASN A 15 40.65 28.00 2.61
C ASN A 15 39.59 28.06 1.47
N GLY A 16 38.79 29.13 1.43
CA GLY A 16 37.72 29.32 0.43
C GLY A 16 36.45 28.50 0.68
N ILE A 17 36.36 27.78 1.80
CA ILE A 17 35.15 27.11 2.27
C ILE A 17 34.49 27.99 3.32
N VAL A 18 33.20 28.24 3.15
CA VAL A 18 32.39 28.95 4.14
C VAL A 18 31.67 27.92 5.01
N GLU A 19 31.74 28.08 6.32
CA GLU A 19 31.04 27.26 7.30
C GLU A 19 30.04 28.12 8.09
N TYR A 20 28.91 27.51 8.48
CA TYR A 20 27.93 28.06 9.39
C TYR A 20 27.80 27.11 10.59
N LYS A 21 28.19 27.56 11.79
CA LYS A 21 28.15 26.75 13.03
C LYS A 21 28.80 25.37 12.87
N GLY A 22 29.98 25.32 12.24
CA GLY A 22 30.75 24.08 12.01
C GLY A 22 30.21 23.18 10.90
N ARG A 23 29.31 23.67 10.03
CA ARG A 23 28.76 22.94 8.89
C ARG A 23 29.06 23.69 7.60
N VAL A 24 29.43 22.98 6.54
CA VAL A 24 29.77 23.58 5.25
C VAL A 24 28.54 24.28 4.66
N TYR A 25 28.66 25.58 4.40
CA TYR A 25 27.64 26.36 3.72
C TYR A 25 27.56 25.94 2.25
N VAL A 26 26.36 25.57 1.81
CA VAL A 26 26.11 25.23 0.41
C VAL A 26 25.44 26.43 -0.30
N PRO A 27 26.07 27.02 -1.32
CA PRO A 27 25.51 28.11 -2.10
C PRO A 27 24.15 27.74 -2.71
N ARG A 28 23.42 28.75 -3.22
CA ARG A 28 22.13 28.56 -3.91
C ARG A 28 22.31 27.98 -5.32
N ASP A 29 23.03 26.87 -5.41
CA ASP A 29 23.20 26.03 -6.59
C ASP A 29 22.34 24.78 -6.43
N SER A 30 21.33 24.64 -7.29
CA SER A 30 20.39 23.51 -7.25
C SER A 30 21.07 22.18 -7.57
N ARG A 31 22.03 22.16 -8.50
CA ARG A 31 22.74 20.93 -8.91
C ARG A 31 23.63 20.44 -7.79
N LEU A 32 24.34 21.33 -7.12
CA LEU A 32 25.17 20.97 -5.96
C LEU A 32 24.31 20.44 -4.81
N ARG A 33 23.23 21.13 -4.45
CA ARG A 33 22.32 20.68 -3.39
C ARG A 33 21.67 19.34 -3.73
N GLU A 34 21.26 19.14 -4.99
CA GLU A 34 20.70 17.86 -5.44
C GLU A 34 21.71 16.73 -5.34
N ARG A 35 22.96 16.94 -5.79
CA ARG A 35 24.05 15.96 -5.64
C ARG A 35 24.29 15.56 -4.19
N ILE A 36 24.24 16.52 -3.27
CA ILE A 36 24.36 16.26 -1.83
C ILE A 36 23.19 15.39 -1.38
N VAL A 37 21.94 15.78 -1.63
CA VAL A 37 20.79 14.97 -1.20
C VAL A 37 20.84 13.56 -1.79
N ARG A 38 21.18 13.43 -3.07
CA ARG A 38 21.34 12.14 -3.76
C ARG A 38 22.35 11.24 -3.05
N ALA A 39 23.49 11.76 -2.62
CA ALA A 39 24.51 10.98 -1.93
C ALA A 39 24.04 10.40 -0.59
N PHE A 40 23.16 11.12 0.12
CA PHE A 40 22.60 10.70 1.42
C PHE A 40 21.22 10.03 1.32
N HIS A 41 20.66 9.89 0.12
CA HIS A 41 19.35 9.27 -0.10
C HIS A 41 19.40 8.06 -1.02
N ASP A 42 20.01 8.19 -2.20
CA ASP A 42 19.89 7.23 -3.30
C ASP A 42 20.95 6.11 -3.24
N THR A 43 21.96 6.24 -2.37
CA THR A 43 23.01 5.22 -2.29
C THR A 43 22.48 3.97 -1.58
N PRO A 44 22.88 2.76 -2.01
CA PRO A 44 22.47 1.51 -1.35
C PRO A 44 22.80 1.50 0.15
N VAL A 45 23.89 2.16 0.54
CA VAL A 45 24.33 2.29 1.94
C VAL A 45 23.44 3.25 2.73
N ALA A 46 22.94 4.33 2.11
CA ALA A 46 22.02 5.26 2.77
C ALA A 46 20.63 4.63 2.98
N GLY A 47 20.19 3.77 2.05
CA GLY A 47 18.97 2.98 2.20
C GLY A 47 17.67 3.78 2.06
N HIS A 48 17.65 4.84 1.25
CA HIS A 48 16.45 5.67 1.01
C HIS A 48 15.73 6.15 2.28
N PRO A 49 16.45 6.81 3.21
CA PRO A 49 15.85 7.22 4.47
C PRO A 49 14.73 8.23 4.23
N GLY A 50 13.72 8.22 5.11
CA GLY A 50 12.62 9.18 5.05
C GLY A 50 13.10 10.64 5.18
N ARG A 51 12.18 11.60 5.03
CA ARG A 51 12.46 13.05 5.05
C ARG A 51 13.33 13.47 6.24
N HIS A 52 13.01 12.98 7.43
CA HIS A 52 13.75 13.32 8.66
C HIS A 52 15.16 12.71 8.67
N GLY A 53 15.29 11.42 8.36
CA GLY A 53 16.60 10.75 8.33
C GLY A 53 17.52 11.32 7.27
N THR A 54 17.02 11.56 6.05
CA THR A 54 17.82 12.20 4.99
C THR A 54 18.30 13.58 5.42
N ARG A 55 17.43 14.41 6.03
CA ARG A 55 17.81 15.75 6.50
C ARG A 55 18.87 15.66 7.59
N GLU A 56 18.68 14.78 8.58
CA GLU A 56 19.60 14.62 9.70
C GLU A 56 21.00 14.25 9.21
N LEU A 57 21.12 13.30 8.28
CA LEU A 57 22.39 12.89 7.70
C LEU A 57 23.11 14.05 7.01
N ILE A 58 22.38 14.87 6.24
CA ILE A 58 22.97 16.02 5.53
C ILE A 58 23.39 17.11 6.52
N GLU A 59 22.55 17.42 7.51
CA GLU A 59 22.79 18.49 8.48
C GLU A 59 23.96 18.23 9.43
N ARG A 60 24.53 17.01 9.45
CA ARG A 60 25.79 16.70 10.15
C ARG A 60 27.00 17.39 9.50
N HIS A 61 26.95 17.66 8.20
CA HIS A 61 28.09 18.15 7.43
C HIS A 61 27.81 19.45 6.69
N TYR A 62 26.56 19.66 6.27
CA TYR A 62 26.19 20.76 5.39
C TYR A 62 25.09 21.63 5.99
N TRP A 63 25.05 22.88 5.56
CA TRP A 63 23.98 23.80 5.92
C TRP A 63 23.64 24.73 4.75
N TRP A 64 22.36 25.01 4.58
CA TRP A 64 21.88 26.11 3.75
C TRP A 64 20.46 26.54 4.17
N PRO A 65 20.03 27.77 3.83
CA PRO A 65 18.67 28.20 4.11
C PRO A 65 17.62 27.28 3.46
N SER A 66 16.64 26.85 4.24
CA SER A 66 15.52 25.99 3.79
C SER A 66 15.91 24.57 3.35
N ILE A 67 16.98 24.00 3.92
CA ILE A 67 17.37 22.58 3.71
C ILE A 67 16.20 21.60 3.92
N THR A 68 15.39 21.79 4.95
CA THR A 68 14.23 20.94 5.24
C THR A 68 13.24 20.89 4.05
N ALA A 69 12.94 22.05 3.43
CA ALA A 69 12.02 22.11 2.30
C ALA A 69 12.62 21.44 1.04
N PHE A 70 13.93 21.61 0.82
CA PHE A 70 14.63 20.99 -0.30
C PHE A 70 14.66 19.46 -0.18
N VAL A 71 15.05 18.94 0.99
CA VAL A 71 15.07 17.50 1.29
C VAL A 71 13.67 16.90 1.16
N ARG A 72 12.65 17.57 1.73
CA ARG A 72 11.26 17.12 1.58
C ARG A 72 10.86 16.94 0.12
N ARG A 73 11.10 17.95 -0.71
CA ARG A 73 10.74 17.90 -2.14
C ARG A 73 11.47 16.78 -2.88
N TYR A 74 12.75 16.56 -2.57
CA TYR A 74 13.52 15.49 -3.19
C TYR A 74 13.00 14.10 -2.79
N VAL A 75 12.85 13.83 -1.49
CA VAL A 75 12.37 12.53 -0.98
C VAL A 75 10.93 12.27 -1.43
N ASP A 76 10.08 13.29 -1.48
CA ASP A 76 8.70 13.18 -2.00
C ASP A 76 8.65 12.88 -3.50
N GLY A 77 9.68 13.28 -4.26
CA GLY A 77 9.84 12.97 -5.68
C GLY A 77 10.56 11.65 -5.98
N CYS A 78 11.07 10.93 -4.97
CA CYS A 78 11.79 9.67 -5.19
C CYS A 78 10.83 8.54 -5.59
N ASP A 79 10.91 8.10 -6.86
CA ASP A 79 10.06 7.05 -7.42
C ASP A 79 10.13 5.73 -6.63
N ILE A 80 11.33 5.29 -6.25
CA ILE A 80 11.55 4.07 -5.45
C ILE A 80 10.81 4.17 -4.12
N CYS A 81 10.99 5.29 -3.40
CA CYS A 81 10.27 5.52 -2.15
C CYS A 81 8.76 5.55 -2.36
N GLN A 82 8.26 6.22 -3.40
CA GLN A 82 6.81 6.31 -3.64
C GLN A 82 6.19 4.95 -4.00
N ARG A 83 6.92 4.05 -4.68
CA ARG A 83 6.44 2.70 -5.00
C ARG A 83 6.43 1.77 -3.79
N VAL A 84 7.44 1.86 -2.93
CA VAL A 84 7.61 0.94 -1.78
C VAL A 84 6.85 1.42 -0.54
N LYS A 85 6.61 2.73 -0.42
CA LYS A 85 5.98 3.31 0.77
C LYS A 85 4.54 2.84 0.92
N LEU A 86 4.30 2.08 1.99
CA LEU A 86 2.97 1.75 2.46
C LEU A 86 2.18 3.04 2.73
N ARG A 87 1.00 3.14 2.15
CA ARG A 87 0.08 4.26 2.40
C ARG A 87 -0.50 4.11 3.80
N HIS A 88 0.00 4.89 4.77
CA HIS A 88 -0.52 4.92 6.14
C HIS A 88 -1.74 5.86 6.33
N GLY A 89 -2.48 6.17 5.26
CA GLY A 89 -3.73 6.92 5.35
C GLY A 89 -4.90 5.97 5.68
N PRO A 90 -6.08 6.50 6.07
CA PRO A 90 -7.29 5.67 6.17
C PRO A 90 -7.53 5.02 4.81
N LEU A 91 -7.25 3.71 4.76
CA LEU A 91 -7.13 2.93 3.53
C LEU A 91 -8.47 2.35 3.06
N ALA A 92 -9.52 2.43 3.87
CA ALA A 92 -10.81 1.89 3.49
C ALA A 92 -11.73 3.04 3.09
N ALA A 93 -12.13 3.06 1.82
CA ALA A 93 -13.46 3.59 1.52
C ALA A 93 -14.46 2.92 2.48
N PRO A 94 -15.47 3.64 2.98
CA PRO A 94 -16.48 3.04 3.83
C PRO A 94 -17.00 1.76 3.17
N LEU A 95 -17.02 0.65 3.92
CA LEU A 95 -17.67 -0.56 3.43
C LEU A 95 -19.14 -0.22 3.22
N TYR A 96 -19.63 -0.36 1.98
CA TYR A 96 -21.05 -0.25 1.68
C TYR A 96 -21.66 -1.64 1.78
N PRO A 97 -22.33 -1.99 2.89
CA PRO A 97 -22.97 -3.28 3.00
C PRO A 97 -24.07 -3.40 1.95
N ASN A 98 -24.21 -4.58 1.34
CA ASN A 98 -25.35 -4.88 0.49
C ASN A 98 -26.66 -4.75 1.30
N ASP A 99 -27.74 -4.29 0.69
CA ASP A 99 -29.06 -4.25 1.34
C ASP A 99 -29.49 -5.64 1.80
N PRO A 100 -29.96 -5.82 3.04
CA PRO A 100 -30.38 -7.14 3.52
C PRO A 100 -31.56 -7.68 2.69
N PRO A 101 -31.59 -8.99 2.38
CA PRO A 101 -32.73 -9.60 1.69
C PRO A 101 -34.01 -9.53 2.54
N ALA A 102 -35.15 -9.28 1.91
CA ALA A 102 -36.45 -9.18 2.57
C ALA A 102 -37.06 -10.55 2.87
N ARG A 103 -36.69 -11.58 2.10
CA ARG A 103 -37.24 -12.94 2.24
C ARG A 103 -36.17 -14.04 2.12
N PRO A 104 -36.42 -15.22 2.72
CA PRO A 104 -35.58 -16.41 2.51
C PRO A 104 -35.34 -16.68 1.03
N TRP A 105 -34.11 -17.05 0.69
CA TRP A 105 -33.68 -17.48 -0.66
C TRP A 105 -33.73 -16.41 -1.74
N GLU A 106 -33.96 -15.14 -1.37
CA GLU A 106 -33.90 -14.03 -2.32
C GLU A 106 -32.48 -13.76 -2.80
N VAL A 107 -31.51 -13.80 -1.88
CA VAL A 107 -30.11 -13.54 -2.14
C VAL A 107 -29.30 -14.71 -1.61
N VAL A 108 -28.55 -15.37 -2.49
CA VAL A 108 -27.62 -16.44 -2.10
C VAL A 108 -26.18 -15.98 -2.21
N LEU A 109 -25.36 -16.41 -1.26
CA LEU A 109 -23.90 -16.31 -1.34
C LEU A 109 -23.39 -17.68 -1.77
N VAL A 110 -22.49 -17.71 -2.75
CA VAL A 110 -21.91 -18.96 -3.24
C VAL A 110 -20.39 -18.84 -3.25
N ASP A 111 -19.75 -19.88 -2.75
CA ASP A 111 -18.29 -19.95 -2.60
C ASP A 111 -17.81 -21.40 -2.74
N ILE A 112 -16.53 -21.60 -3.04
CA ILE A 112 -15.89 -22.92 -3.09
C ILE A 112 -14.76 -22.95 -2.07
N ILE A 113 -14.89 -23.83 -1.09
CA ILE A 113 -13.83 -24.09 -0.12
C ILE A 113 -12.89 -25.14 -0.71
N GLY A 114 -11.63 -24.77 -0.96
CA GLY A 114 -10.58 -25.69 -1.40
C GLY A 114 -9.22 -25.02 -1.65
N PRO A 115 -8.19 -25.82 -1.95
CA PRO A 115 -8.17 -27.29 -1.92
C PRO A 115 -8.20 -27.85 -0.49
N LEU A 116 -8.88 -28.99 -0.33
CA LEU A 116 -8.94 -29.78 0.90
C LEU A 116 -8.23 -31.14 0.72
N PRO A 117 -7.84 -31.83 1.80
CA PRO A 117 -7.44 -33.23 1.71
C PRO A 117 -8.52 -34.06 1.03
N GLU A 118 -8.10 -35.01 0.19
CA GLU A 118 -9.03 -35.86 -0.54
C GLU A 118 -9.88 -36.69 0.43
N SER A 119 -11.20 -36.71 0.19
CA SER A 119 -12.15 -37.52 0.93
C SER A 119 -13.21 -38.05 -0.03
N HIS A 120 -13.31 -39.38 -0.13
CA HIS A 120 -14.26 -40.06 -1.02
C HIS A 120 -14.19 -39.57 -2.48
N GLY A 121 -12.99 -39.24 -2.96
CA GLY A 121 -12.74 -38.74 -4.30
C GLY A 121 -12.95 -37.24 -4.50
N TYR A 122 -13.37 -36.47 -3.49
CA TYR A 122 -13.57 -35.02 -3.58
C TYR A 122 -12.48 -34.24 -2.84
N ASN A 123 -12.17 -33.04 -3.31
CA ASN A 123 -11.14 -32.17 -2.72
C ASN A 123 -11.57 -30.70 -2.54
N ALA A 124 -12.85 -30.40 -2.71
CA ALA A 124 -13.44 -29.09 -2.46
C ALA A 124 -14.90 -29.24 -2.01
N ILE A 125 -15.48 -28.14 -1.51
CA ILE A 125 -16.89 -28.08 -1.12
C ILE A 125 -17.49 -26.81 -1.73
N LEU A 126 -18.53 -26.97 -2.55
CA LEU A 126 -19.39 -25.86 -2.94
C LEU A 126 -20.30 -25.50 -1.76
N VAL A 127 -20.33 -24.23 -1.40
CA VAL A 127 -21.13 -23.71 -0.30
C VAL A 127 -22.15 -22.73 -0.86
N VAL A 128 -23.43 -22.94 -0.56
CA VAL A 128 -24.53 -22.04 -0.90
C VAL A 128 -25.21 -21.59 0.38
N ILE A 129 -25.22 -20.29 0.63
CA ILE A 129 -25.76 -19.70 1.86
C ILE A 129 -26.93 -18.81 1.51
N ASP A 130 -28.09 -19.06 2.11
CA ASP A 130 -29.18 -18.08 2.08
C ASP A 130 -28.81 -16.89 2.97
N ARG A 131 -28.72 -15.70 2.37
CA ARG A 131 -28.30 -14.50 3.09
C ARG A 131 -29.33 -14.04 4.13
N HIS A 132 -30.60 -14.43 4.00
CA HIS A 132 -31.65 -14.06 4.95
C HIS A 132 -31.62 -14.97 6.19
N THR A 133 -31.86 -16.28 6.01
CA THR A 133 -31.96 -17.26 7.12
C THR A 133 -30.62 -17.75 7.63
N LYS A 134 -29.54 -17.51 6.88
CA LYS A 134 -28.20 -18.08 7.12
C LYS A 134 -28.12 -19.59 6.97
N LEU A 135 -29.12 -20.23 6.37
CA LEU A 135 -29.05 -21.66 6.06
C LEU A 135 -27.91 -21.92 5.07
N VAL A 136 -27.11 -22.94 5.35
CA VAL A 136 -25.96 -23.35 4.54
C VAL A 136 -26.25 -24.71 3.91
N ILE A 137 -26.11 -24.79 2.58
CA ILE A 137 -26.09 -26.03 1.83
C ILE A 137 -24.68 -26.27 1.33
N THR A 138 -24.14 -27.46 1.59
CA THR A 138 -22.80 -27.85 1.15
C THR A 138 -22.89 -29.02 0.18
N CYS A 139 -22.11 -28.98 -0.89
CA CYS A 139 -22.01 -30.04 -1.88
C CYS A 139 -20.52 -30.43 -2.07
N PRO A 140 -20.13 -31.70 -1.87
CA PRO A 140 -18.78 -32.14 -2.15
C PRO A 140 -18.49 -31.99 -3.65
N THR A 141 -17.30 -31.51 -3.98
CA THR A 141 -16.90 -31.21 -5.36
C THR A 141 -15.37 -31.24 -5.52
N HIS A 142 -14.88 -30.80 -6.67
CA HIS A 142 -13.47 -30.66 -6.96
C HIS A 142 -13.10 -29.18 -7.13
N VAL A 143 -11.85 -28.82 -6.85
CA VAL A 143 -11.32 -27.47 -7.14
C VAL A 143 -11.42 -27.10 -8.62
N THR A 144 -11.57 -28.09 -9.50
CA THR A 144 -11.76 -27.92 -10.95
C THR A 144 -13.23 -27.76 -11.35
N LEU A 145 -14.15 -27.54 -10.40
CA LEU A 145 -15.57 -27.35 -10.67
C LEU A 145 -15.79 -26.20 -11.65
N THR A 146 -16.52 -26.47 -12.73
CA THR A 146 -16.87 -25.47 -13.74
C THR A 146 -18.14 -24.72 -13.34
N SER A 147 -18.39 -23.57 -13.96
CA SER A 147 -19.65 -22.82 -13.75
C SER A 147 -20.89 -23.65 -14.10
N GLU A 148 -20.81 -24.49 -15.14
CA GLU A 148 -21.89 -25.43 -15.48
C GLU A 148 -22.07 -26.48 -14.37
N GLY A 149 -20.98 -27.02 -13.83
CA GLY A 149 -21.02 -27.94 -12.69
C GLY A 149 -21.62 -27.29 -11.44
N THR A 150 -21.27 -26.03 -11.15
CA THR A 150 -21.88 -25.25 -10.07
C THR A 150 -23.38 -25.08 -10.26
N ALA A 151 -23.82 -24.71 -11.47
CA ALA A 151 -25.24 -24.60 -11.79
C ALA A 151 -25.96 -25.95 -11.63
N ARG A 152 -25.33 -27.05 -12.06
CA ARG A 152 -25.86 -28.40 -11.89
C ARG A 152 -26.03 -28.76 -10.42
N LEU A 153 -25.01 -28.56 -9.59
CA LEU A 153 -25.08 -28.80 -8.15
C LEU A 153 -26.15 -27.93 -7.48
N TYR A 154 -26.29 -26.67 -7.87
CA TYR A 154 -27.36 -25.81 -7.37
C TYR A 154 -28.74 -26.34 -7.74
N LEU A 155 -28.95 -26.73 -9.00
CA LEU A 155 -30.21 -27.32 -9.45
C LEU A 155 -30.53 -28.61 -8.69
N ASP A 156 -29.52 -29.44 -8.45
CA ASP A 156 -29.70 -30.75 -7.85
C ASP A 156 -29.93 -30.72 -6.33
N HIS A 157 -29.28 -29.79 -5.62
CA HIS A 157 -29.26 -29.76 -4.16
C HIS A 157 -30.01 -28.59 -3.52
N VAL A 158 -30.27 -27.51 -4.27
CA VAL A 158 -30.88 -26.28 -3.74
C VAL A 158 -32.22 -25.98 -4.41
N PHE A 159 -32.24 -25.87 -5.74
CA PHE A 159 -33.39 -25.41 -6.51
C PHE A 159 -34.67 -26.22 -6.24
N LYS A 160 -34.56 -27.54 -6.13
CA LYS A 160 -35.70 -28.45 -5.88
C LYS A 160 -36.48 -28.12 -4.60
N ARG A 161 -35.83 -27.48 -3.61
CA ARG A 161 -36.43 -27.13 -2.32
C ARG A 161 -36.76 -25.66 -2.20
N PHE A 162 -35.96 -24.80 -2.81
CA PHE A 162 -35.98 -23.36 -2.52
C PHE A 162 -36.19 -22.47 -3.74
N GLY A 163 -36.18 -23.04 -4.94
CA GLY A 163 -36.34 -22.30 -6.19
C GLY A 163 -35.07 -21.55 -6.61
N LEU A 164 -35.25 -20.64 -7.57
CA LEU A 164 -34.18 -19.76 -8.06
C LEU A 164 -34.09 -18.50 -7.18
N PRO A 165 -32.87 -18.01 -6.90
CA PRO A 165 -32.69 -16.78 -6.16
C PRO A 165 -32.88 -15.57 -7.09
N MET A 166 -33.16 -14.42 -6.51
CA MET A 166 -33.21 -13.15 -7.25
C MET A 166 -31.81 -12.57 -7.47
N LYS A 167 -30.87 -12.84 -6.53
CA LYS A 167 -29.48 -12.37 -6.62
C LYS A 167 -28.52 -13.47 -6.19
N TRP A 168 -27.45 -13.60 -6.96
CA TRP A 168 -26.33 -14.48 -6.69
C TRP A 168 -25.09 -13.63 -6.42
N ILE A 169 -24.37 -13.89 -5.32
CA ILE A 169 -23.14 -13.19 -4.96
C ILE A 169 -22.03 -14.25 -4.84
N SER A 170 -20.99 -14.11 -5.66
CA SER A 170 -19.79 -14.93 -5.75
C SER A 170 -18.60 -13.99 -6.04
N ASP A 171 -17.38 -14.44 -5.78
CA ASP A 171 -16.15 -13.78 -6.22
C ASP A 171 -15.86 -13.97 -7.73
#